data_AF-D0V542-F1
#
_entry.id   AF-D0V542-F1
#
_cell.length_a   1.000
_cell.length_b   1.000
_cell.length_c   1.000
_cell.angle_alpha   90.00
_cell.angle_beta   90.00
_cell.angle_gamma   90.00
#
_symmetry.space_group_name_H-M   'P 1'
#
loop_
_entity.id
_entity.type
_entity.pdbx_description
1 polymer ?
#
loop_
_entity_poly.entity_id
_entity_poly.type
_entity_poly.pdbx_seq_one_letter_code
_entity_poly.pdbx_strand_id
1 'polypeptide(L)'
;EGNDSSELLGAWIPLIDSSVCQSNYAEPGKPDRITDRMLCAGSAKGDGFCHGDYGGPLVDKNRKLIGIVSWGTHCGQSDKPGVYTKVNHPEILEFILTKSSD
;
A
#
# COMPACT_ATOMS: atom_id res chain seq x y z
N GLU A 1 -12.05 15.01 -0.32
CA GLU A 1 -12.44 13.59 -0.34
C GLU A 1 -13.87 13.47 -0.83
N GLY A 2 -14.23 12.33 -1.43
CA GLY A 2 -15.54 12.07 -2.02
C GLY A 2 -16.42 11.18 -1.14
N ASN A 3 -17.58 10.77 -1.67
CA ASN A 3 -18.47 9.82 -1.00
C ASN A 3 -18.02 8.38 -1.27
N ASP A 4 -18.41 7.47 -0.38
CA ASP A 4 -18.26 6.03 -0.59
C ASP A 4 -18.97 5.58 -1.87
N SER A 5 -18.40 4.58 -2.54
CA SER A 5 -18.99 3.96 -3.73
C SER A 5 -19.93 2.83 -3.35
N SER A 6 -21.07 2.72 -4.04
CA SER A 6 -21.96 1.56 -3.95
C SER A 6 -21.52 0.38 -4.83
N GLU A 7 -20.49 0.58 -5.65
CA GLU A 7 -19.92 -0.41 -6.55
C GLU A 7 -18.44 -0.65 -6.25
N LEU A 8 -17.96 -1.86 -6.54
CA LEU A 8 -16.55 -2.20 -6.38
C LEU A 8 -15.72 -1.42 -7.42
N LEU A 9 -14.75 -0.65 -6.94
CA LEU A 9 -13.81 0.10 -7.77
C LEU A 9 -12.41 -0.51 -7.73
N GLY A 10 -11.55 -0.06 -8.64
CA GLY A 10 -10.14 -0.43 -8.68
C GLY A 10 -9.33 0.54 -9.53
N ALA A 11 -8.01 0.59 -9.29
CA ALA A 11 -7.10 1.47 -9.99
C ALA A 11 -5.82 0.74 -10.39
N TRP A 12 -5.28 1.09 -11.57
CA TRP A 12 -3.95 0.67 -12.00
C TRP A 12 -2.93 1.70 -11.54
N ILE A 13 -2.13 1.32 -10.54
CA ILE A 13 -1.11 2.18 -9.95
C ILE A 13 0.27 1.52 -10.03
N PRO A 14 1.34 2.28 -10.30
CA PRO A 14 2.70 1.74 -10.29
C PRO A 14 3.20 1.53 -8.85
N LEU A 15 4.11 0.57 -8.70
CA LEU A 15 4.93 0.45 -7.50
C LEU A 15 5.94 1.59 -7.44
N ILE A 16 6.20 2.06 -6.24
CA ILE A 16 7.18 3.11 -5.95
C ILE A 16 8.30 2.50 -5.11
N ASP A 17 9.54 2.81 -5.49
CA ASP A 17 10.72 2.35 -4.78
C ASP A 17 10.68 2.77 -3.31
N SER A 18 11.08 1.87 -2.41
CA SER A 18 11.05 2.11 -0.96
C SER A 18 11.87 3.34 -0.56
N SER A 19 13.00 3.64 -1.21
CA SER A 19 13.81 4.82 -0.88
C SER A 19 13.11 6.12 -1.31
N VAL A 20 12.43 6.11 -2.45
CA VAL A 20 11.62 7.24 -2.93
C VAL A 20 10.43 7.45 -2.00
N CYS A 21 9.74 6.37 -1.64
CA CYS A 21 8.64 6.45 -0.69
C CYS A 21 9.08 6.96 0.69
N GLN A 22 10.22 6.47 1.20
CA GLN A 22 10.80 6.95 2.44
C GLN A 22 11.12 8.45 2.37
N SER A 23 11.69 8.92 1.25
CA SER A 23 11.96 10.34 1.02
C SER A 23 10.68 11.17 1.01
N ASN A 24 9.61 10.65 0.38
CA ASN A 24 8.30 11.31 0.37
C ASN A 24 7.74 11.45 1.79
N TYR A 25 7.98 10.48 2.69
CA TYR A 25 7.52 10.49 4.08
C TYR A 25 8.51 11.06 5.10
N ALA A 26 9.69 11.53 4.67
CA ALA A 26 10.70 12.04 5.57
C ALA A 26 10.24 13.34 6.26
N GLU A 27 10.46 13.40 7.58
CA GLU A 27 10.15 14.56 8.41
C GLU A 27 11.39 14.92 9.26
N PRO A 28 11.82 16.19 9.33
CA PRO A 28 13.00 16.57 10.09
C PRO A 28 12.92 16.15 11.56
N GLY A 29 13.96 15.43 12.03
CA GLY A 29 14.04 14.95 13.41
C GLY A 29 13.12 13.77 13.75
N LYS A 30 12.55 13.09 12.75
CA LYS A 30 11.73 11.87 12.93
C LYS A 30 12.45 10.65 12.33
N PRO A 31 12.23 9.45 12.91
CA PRO A 31 12.74 8.21 12.34
C PRO A 31 12.03 7.88 11.03
N ASP A 32 12.60 6.94 10.29
CA ASP A 32 12.01 6.42 9.07
C ASP A 32 10.64 5.80 9.34
N ARG A 33 9.70 6.03 8.41
CA ARG A 33 8.30 5.59 8.53
C ARG A 33 8.02 4.37 7.66
N ILE A 34 8.76 4.20 6.57
CA ILE A 34 8.65 3.08 5.65
C ILE A 34 9.61 1.98 6.09
N THR A 35 9.06 0.84 6.47
CA THR A 35 9.82 -0.34 6.87
C THR A 35 9.99 -1.32 5.70
N ASP A 36 10.89 -2.28 5.84
CA ASP A 36 11.08 -3.40 4.89
C ASP A 36 9.85 -4.31 4.73
N ARG A 37 8.96 -4.31 5.73
CA ARG A 37 7.64 -4.96 5.74
C ARG A 37 6.57 -4.21 4.95
N MET A 38 6.92 -3.08 4.33
CA MET A 38 6.01 -2.23 3.58
C MET A 38 6.40 -2.12 2.11
N LEU A 39 5.43 -1.80 1.27
CA LEU A 39 5.63 -1.37 -0.11
C LEU A 39 4.74 -0.15 -0.38
N CYS A 40 5.13 0.67 -1.34
CA CYS A 40 4.38 1.86 -1.71
C CYS A 40 3.88 1.76 -3.15
N ALA A 41 2.67 2.26 -3.38
CA ALA A 41 2.08 2.35 -4.71
C ALA A 41 1.20 3.59 -4.81
N GLY A 42 1.15 4.18 -6.00
CA GLY A 42 0.37 5.38 -6.27
C GLY A 42 0.78 6.02 -7.57
N SER A 43 -0.10 6.85 -8.14
CA SER A 43 0.19 7.55 -9.40
C SER A 43 0.46 9.04 -9.17
N ALA A 44 1.25 9.65 -10.06
CA ALA A 44 1.45 11.10 -10.07
C ALA A 44 0.14 11.88 -10.38
N LYS A 45 -0.91 11.21 -10.84
CA LYS A 45 -2.24 11.80 -11.06
C LYS A 45 -3.10 11.80 -9.80
N GLY A 46 -2.62 11.18 -8.73
CA GLY A 46 -3.36 11.03 -7.49
C GLY A 46 -4.31 9.83 -7.46
N ASP A 47 -4.00 8.78 -8.23
CA ASP A 47 -4.72 7.51 -8.10
C ASP A 47 -4.13 6.71 -6.92
N GLY A 48 -5.01 6.14 -6.10
CA GLY A 48 -4.64 5.37 -4.92
C GLY A 48 -5.88 4.84 -4.19
N PHE A 49 -5.67 4.30 -3.00
CA PHE A 49 -6.77 3.90 -2.13
C PHE A 49 -7.31 5.07 -1.30
N CYS A 50 -8.48 4.91 -0.70
CA CYS A 50 -9.09 5.85 0.22
C CYS A 50 -9.65 5.16 1.49
N HIS A 51 -10.36 5.92 2.32
CA HIS A 51 -11.13 5.37 3.42
C HIS A 51 -12.11 4.30 2.90
N GLY A 52 -12.23 3.19 3.63
CA GLY A 52 -13.02 2.02 3.22
C GLY A 52 -12.24 0.95 2.46
N ASP A 53 -11.10 1.31 1.85
CA ASP A 53 -10.27 0.33 1.12
C ASP A 53 -9.28 -0.43 2.02
N TYR A 54 -9.16 -0.07 3.31
CA TYR A 54 -8.24 -0.71 4.26
C TYR A 54 -8.45 -2.23 4.33
N GLY A 55 -7.34 -2.98 4.27
CA GLY A 55 -7.40 -4.44 4.15
C GLY A 55 -7.64 -4.97 2.74
N GLY A 56 -7.96 -4.10 1.77
CA GLY A 56 -8.15 -4.45 0.38
C GLY A 56 -6.85 -4.92 -0.31
N PRO A 57 -6.96 -5.69 -1.40
CA PRO A 57 -5.81 -6.30 -2.05
C PRO A 57 -5.11 -5.35 -3.04
N LEU A 58 -3.78 -5.36 -3.03
CA LEU A 58 -2.95 -4.92 -4.16
C LEU A 58 -2.43 -6.16 -4.88
N VAL A 59 -2.78 -6.31 -6.16
CA VAL A 59 -2.41 -7.47 -6.98
C VAL A 59 -1.51 -7.07 -8.15
N ASP A 60 -0.59 -7.97 -8.52
CA ASP A 60 0.23 -7.79 -9.73
C ASP A 60 -0.56 -8.14 -11.01
N LYS A 61 0.07 -7.95 -12.17
CA LYS A 61 -0.51 -8.30 -13.48
C LYS A 61 -0.88 -9.78 -13.64
N ASN A 62 -0.32 -10.67 -12.82
CA ASN A 62 -0.59 -12.10 -12.81
C ASN A 62 -1.66 -12.48 -11.77
N ARG A 63 -2.34 -11.48 -11.17
CA ARG A 63 -3.33 -11.65 -10.11
C ARG A 63 -2.76 -12.25 -8.82
N LYS A 64 -1.46 -12.08 -8.55
CA LYS A 64 -0.85 -12.46 -7.28
C LYS A 64 -1.03 -11.32 -6.28
N LEU A 65 -1.47 -11.66 -5.06
CA LEU A 65 -1.51 -10.72 -3.95
C LEU A 65 -0.07 -10.32 -3.57
N ILE A 66 0.25 -9.04 -3.71
CA ILE A 66 1.57 -8.50 -3.37
C ILE A 66 1.51 -7.55 -2.18
N GLY A 67 0.36 -6.92 -1.95
CA GLY A 67 0.17 -6.00 -0.85
C GLY A 67 -1.24 -5.96 -0.29
N ILE A 68 -1.36 -5.42 0.92
CA ILE A 68 -2.65 -5.17 1.60
C ILE A 68 -2.69 -3.68 1.94
N VAL A 69 -3.78 -2.99 1.60
CA VAL A 69 -3.97 -1.56 1.91
C VAL A 69 -3.81 -1.35 3.41
N SER A 70 -2.89 -0.46 3.80
CA SER A 70 -2.53 -0.27 5.21
C SER A 70 -2.74 1.17 5.68
N TRP A 71 -1.96 2.13 5.17
CA TRP A 71 -2.04 3.51 5.66
C TRP A 71 -1.53 4.53 4.63
N GLY A 72 -1.99 5.77 4.76
CA GLY A 72 -1.63 6.90 3.90
C GLY A 72 -1.94 8.21 4.62
N THR A 73 -1.49 9.34 4.07
CA THR A 73 -1.77 10.67 4.65
C THR A 73 -3.15 11.16 4.24
N HIS A 74 -3.45 11.07 2.95
CA HIS A 74 -4.74 11.40 2.34
C HIS A 74 -5.02 10.44 1.18
N CYS A 75 -6.27 10.38 0.72
CA CYS A 75 -6.63 9.57 -0.43
C CYS A 75 -5.93 10.06 -1.70
N GLY A 76 -5.23 9.15 -2.39
CA GLY A 76 -4.67 9.42 -3.72
C GLY A 76 -3.72 10.62 -3.79
N GLN A 77 -2.82 10.79 -2.81
CA GLN A 77 -1.92 11.94 -2.82
C GLN A 77 -0.68 11.70 -3.69
N SER A 78 -0.40 12.58 -4.65
CA SER A 78 0.66 12.39 -5.65
C SER A 78 2.07 12.41 -5.06
N ASP A 79 2.29 13.17 -3.98
CA ASP A 79 3.58 13.33 -3.28
C ASP A 79 3.70 12.45 -2.02
N LYS A 80 2.61 11.82 -1.56
CA LYS A 80 2.57 10.91 -0.40
C LYS A 80 1.85 9.62 -0.81
N PRO A 81 2.56 8.66 -1.42
CA PRO A 81 1.94 7.49 -2.02
C PRO A 81 1.34 6.57 -0.96
N GLY A 82 0.33 5.80 -1.34
CA GLY A 82 -0.29 4.82 -0.44
C GLY A 82 0.71 3.76 0.02
N VAL A 83 0.65 3.40 1.31
CA VAL A 83 1.52 2.39 1.92
C VAL A 83 0.72 1.13 2.19
N TYR A 84 1.32 0.00 1.79
CA TYR A 84 0.73 -1.33 1.84
C TYR A 84 1.62 -2.27 2.65
N THR A 85 1.02 -3.23 3.33
CA THR A 85 1.75 -4.36 3.92
C THR A 85 2.35 -5.20 2.81
N LYS A 86 3.63 -5.55 2.88
CA LYS A 86 4.33 -6.35 1.87
C LYS A 86 4.14 -7.84 2.13
N VAL A 87 3.20 -8.46 1.41
CA VAL A 87 2.75 -9.84 1.67
C VAL A 87 3.86 -10.87 1.49
N ASN A 88 4.80 -10.62 0.58
CA ASN A 88 5.93 -11.51 0.34
C ASN A 88 7.12 -11.28 1.30
N HIS A 89 6.99 -10.41 2.30
CA HIS A 89 8.00 -10.29 3.35
C HIS A 89 8.07 -11.62 4.15
N PRO A 90 9.27 -12.16 4.47
CA PRO A 90 9.40 -13.48 5.10
C PRO A 90 8.52 -13.69 6.32
N GLU A 91 8.54 -12.76 7.30
CA GLU A 91 7.72 -12.86 8.52
C GLU A 91 6.22 -12.93 8.23
N ILE A 92 5.74 -12.16 7.25
CA ILE A 92 4.31 -12.07 6.92
C ILE A 92 3.89 -13.30 6.12
N LEU A 93 4.71 -13.72 5.17
CA LEU A 93 4.45 -14.91 4.36
C LEU A 93 4.43 -16.17 5.23
N GLU A 94 5.40 -16.32 6.14
CA GLU A 94 5.46 -17.43 7.09
C GLU A 94 4.21 -17.47 7.98
N PHE A 95 3.77 -16.31 8.49
CA PHE A 95 2.55 -16.21 9.28
C PHE A 95 1.32 -16.70 8.48
N ILE A 96 1.15 -16.24 7.25
CA ILE A 96 0.01 -16.63 6.40
C ILE A 96 0.04 -18.14 6.12
N LEU A 97 1.20 -18.67 5.73
CA LEU A 97 1.35 -20.09 5.40
C LEU A 97 1.09 -20.98 6.61
N THR A 98 1.55 -20.57 7.79
CA THR A 98 1.32 -21.31 9.04
C THR A 98 -0.17 -21.35 9.38
N LYS A 99 -0.89 -20.22 9.25
CA LYS A 99 -2.31 -20.13 9.62
C LYS A 99 -3.29 -20.64 8.56
N SER A 100 -2.86 -20.73 7.31
CA SER A 100 -3.68 -21.25 6.22
C SER A 100 -3.57 -22.76 6.04
N SER A 101 -2.67 -23.40 6.80
CA SER A 101 -2.49 -24.85 6.81
C SER A 101 -3.26 -25.56 7.93
N ASP A 102 -3.97 -24.78 8.76
CA ASP A 102 -4.95 -25.24 9.75
C ASP A 102 -6.32 -25.45 9.10
#